data_AF-A0A7J4RT08-F1
#
_entry.id   AF-A0A7J4RT08-F1
#
_cell.length_a   1.000
_cell.length_b   1.000
_cell.length_c   1.000
_cell.angle_alpha   90.00
_cell.angle_beta   90.00
_cell.angle_gamma   90.00
#
_symmetry.space_group_name_H-M   'P 1'
#
loop_
_entity.id
_entity.type
_entity.pdbx_description
1 polymer ?
#
loop_
_entity_poly.entity_id
_entity_poly.type
_entity_poly.pdbx_seq_one_letter_code
_entity_poly.pdbx_strand_id
1 'polypeptide(L)' 'MLFDFFNIVSELKKIPRKGWKEKLGLQNPESVADHSYITAIMAMTISDLKGLDTQKILKMSLLHDLAES' A
#
# COMPACT_ATOMS: atom_id res chain seq x y z
N MET A 1 -14.00 12.48 -12.67
CA MET A 1 -12.65 13.05 -12.43
C MET A 1 -12.07 12.65 -11.07
N LEU A 2 -12.65 13.02 -9.92
CA LEU A 2 -12.15 12.56 -8.60
C LEU A 2 -12.76 11.22 -8.15
N PHE A 3 -14.03 10.98 -8.46
CA PHE A 3 -14.69 9.70 -8.20
C PHE A 3 -13.98 8.53 -8.90
N ASP A 4 -13.63 8.71 -10.18
CA ASP A 4 -12.90 7.71 -10.96
C ASP A 4 -11.54 7.41 -10.35
N PHE A 5 -10.84 8.44 -9.87
CA PHE A 5 -9.57 8.26 -9.15
C PHE A 5 -9.76 7.41 -7.88
N PHE A 6 -10.76 7.71 -7.05
CA PHE A 6 -11.03 6.90 -5.87
C PHE A 6 -11.46 5.47 -6.19
N ASN A 7 -12.18 5.26 -7.30
CA ASN A 7 -12.49 3.91 -7.78
C ASN A 7 -11.21 3.15 -8.15
N ILE A 8 -10.30 3.77 -8.93
CA ILE A 8 -9.00 3.19 -9.29
C ILE A 8 -8.21 2.82 -8.02
N VAL A 9 -8.07 3.75 -7.06
CA VAL A 9 -7.39 3.47 -5.78
C VAL A 9 -8.06 2.30 -5.04
N SER A 10 -9.39 2.20 -5.08
CA SER A 10 -10.12 1.14 -4.39
C SER A 10 -9.91 -0.26 -4.98
N GLU A 11 -9.52 -0.36 -6.26
CA GLU A 11 -9.23 -1.64 -6.91
C GLU A 11 -8.04 -2.36 -6.26
N LEU A 12 -7.11 -1.63 -5.63
CA LEU A 12 -5.99 -2.20 -4.86
C LEU A 12 -6.44 -3.17 -3.75
N LYS A 13 -7.68 -3.05 -3.25
CA LYS A 13 -8.26 -3.98 -2.26
C LYS A 13 -8.56 -5.38 -2.84
N LYS A 14 -8.67 -5.48 -4.16
CA LYS A 14 -8.99 -6.73 -4.88
C LYS A 14 -7.75 -7.38 -5.50
N ILE A 15 -6.62 -6.69 -5.51
CA ILE A 15 -5.39 -7.15 -6.14
C ILE A 15 -4.55 -7.89 -5.10
N PRO A 16 -4.42 -9.23 -5.19
CA PRO A 16 -3.57 -9.98 -4.27
C PRO A 16 -2.09 -9.73 -4.59
N ARG A 17 -1.25 -9.67 -3.55
CA ARG A 17 0.21 -9.60 -3.74
C ARG A 17 0.73 -10.86 -4.43
N LYS A 18 1.18 -10.71 -5.69
CA LYS A 18 1.54 -11.81 -6.60
C LYS A 18 2.56 -12.79 -6.03
N GLY A 19 3.54 -12.30 -5.27
CA GLY A 19 4.55 -13.17 -4.65
C GLY A 19 3.96 -14.28 -3.78
N TRP A 20 2.97 -13.97 -2.94
CA TRP A 20 2.31 -14.95 -2.07
C TRP A 20 1.47 -15.95 -2.87
N LYS A 21 0.72 -15.47 -3.88
CA LYS A 21 -0.16 -16.31 -4.69
C LYS A 21 0.61 -17.21 -5.66
N GLU A 22 1.51 -16.62 -6.44
CA GLU A 22 2.17 -17.29 -7.57
C GLU A 22 3.39 -18.11 -7.14
N LYS A 23 4.17 -17.63 -6.16
CA LYS A 23 5.41 -18.31 -5.74
C LYS A 23 5.19 -19.29 -4.59
N LEU A 24 4.24 -19.00 -3.71
CA LEU A 24 4.02 -19.75 -2.47
C LEU A 24 2.67 -20.47 -2.43
N GLY A 25 1.80 -20.28 -3.43
CA GLY A 25 0.53 -20.98 -3.55
C GLY A 25 -0.50 -20.63 -2.47
N LEU A 26 -0.33 -19.48 -1.80
CA LEU A 26 -1.25 -19.06 -0.75
C LEU A 26 -2.62 -18.71 -1.34
N GLN A 27 -3.68 -19.28 -0.77
CA GLN A 27 -5.04 -19.14 -1.31
C GLN A 27 -5.63 -17.74 -1.07
N ASN A 28 -5.40 -17.19 0.12
CA ASN A 28 -5.93 -15.89 0.55
C ASN A 28 -4.78 -14.98 1.00
N PRO A 29 -3.93 -14.51 0.08
CA PRO A 29 -2.88 -13.57 0.42
C PRO A 29 -3.45 -12.17 0.71
N GLU A 30 -2.63 -11.33 1.35
CA GLU A 30 -2.92 -9.91 1.50
C GLU A 30 -3.14 -9.23 0.13
N SER A 31 -3.95 -8.17 0.12
CA SER A 31 -4.09 -7.28 -1.02
C SER A 31 -2.97 -6.23 -1.07
N VAL A 32 -2.83 -5.55 -2.20
CA VAL A 32 -1.92 -4.39 -2.32
C VAL A 32 -2.32 -3.27 -1.35
N ALA A 33 -3.62 -3.10 -1.09
CA ALA A 33 -4.11 -2.15 -0.09
C ALA A 33 -3.73 -2.53 1.35
N ASP A 34 -3.82 -3.82 1.71
CA ASP A 34 -3.40 -4.33 3.03
C ASP A 34 -1.91 -4.09 3.26
N HIS A 35 -1.10 -4.41 2.25
CA HIS A 35 0.34 -4.15 2.24
C HIS A 35 0.65 -2.66 2.41
N SER A 36 -0.01 -1.80 1.64
CA SER A 36 0.19 -0.35 1.67
C SER A 36 -0.17 0.25 3.03
N TYR A 37 -1.23 -0.25 3.67
CA TYR A 37 -1.65 0.20 5.01
C TYR A 37 -0.57 -0.08 6.05
N ILE A 38 -0.08 -1.33 6.14
CA ILE A 38 0.93 -1.66 7.16
C ILE A 38 2.26 -0.95 6.88
N THR A 39 2.64 -0.81 5.61
CA THR A 39 3.82 -0.04 5.19
C THR A 39 3.70 1.42 5.62
N ALA A 40 2.53 2.06 5.49
CA ALA A 40 2.32 3.43 5.94
C ALA A 40 2.47 3.58 7.47
N ILE A 41 1.92 2.65 8.25
CA ILE A 41 2.05 2.64 9.72
C ILE A 41 3.52 2.46 10.15
N MET A 42 4.24 1.52 9.53
CA MET A 42 5.66 1.31 9.79
C MET A 42 6.47 2.56 9.42
N ALA A 43 6.23 3.12 8.24
CA ALA A 43 6.94 4.29 7.73
C ALA A 43 6.74 5.51 8.65
N MET A 44 5.51 5.76 9.11
CA MET A 44 5.18 6.81 10.08
C MET A 44 5.93 6.63 11.40
N THR A 45 5.90 5.42 11.95
CA THR A 45 6.55 5.13 13.24
C THR A 45 8.06 5.31 13.15
N ILE A 46 8.67 4.81 12.08
CA ILE A 46 10.10 4.92 11.85
C ILE A 46 10.51 6.36 11.57
N SER A 47 9.72 7.12 10.79
CA SER A 47 10.03 8.52 10.50
C SER A 47 9.98 9.39 11.75
N ASP A 48 9.00 9.19 12.62
CA ASP A 48 8.91 9.90 13.90
C ASP A 48 10.11 9.59 14.80
N LEU A 49 10.49 8.31 14.94
CA LEU A 49 11.64 7.89 15.73
C LEU A 49 12.98 8.43 15.21
N LYS A 50 13.06 8.71 13.91
CA LYS A 50 14.27 9.19 13.24
C LYS A 50 14.29 10.71 13.03
N GLY A 51 13.23 11.42 13.43
CA GLY A 51 13.09 12.86 13.22
C GLY A 51 13.06 13.25 11.73
N LEU A 52 12.46 12.41 10.88
CA LEU A 52 12.30 12.66 9.45
C LEU A 52 11.00 13.41 9.15
N ASP A 53 10.82 13.85 7.90
CA ASP A 53 9.54 14.41 7.43
C ASP A 53 8.48 13.30 7.26
N THR A 54 7.76 13.02 8.34
CA THR A 54 6.70 12.01 8.42
C THR A 54 5.57 12.28 7.42
N GLN A 55 5.21 13.53 7.17
CA GLN A 55 4.13 13.86 6.23
C GLN A 55 4.51 13.49 4.80
N LYS A 56 5.73 13.81 4.37
CA LYS A 56 6.25 13.43 3.06
C LYS A 56 6.34 11.91 2.93
N ILE A 57 6.85 11.24 3.95
CA ILE A 57 7.01 9.78 3.97
C ILE A 57 5.65 9.07 3.89
N LEU A 58 4.63 9.54 4.62
CA LEU A 58 3.27 9.01 4.54
C LEU A 58 2.67 9.15 3.14
N LYS A 59 2.86 10.30 2.48
CA LYS A 59 2.40 10.48 1.09
C LYS A 59 3.11 9.51 0.14
N MET A 60 4.41 9.31 0.30
CA MET A 60 5.17 8.36 -0.51
C MET A 60 4.71 6.93 -0.29
N SER A 61 4.55 6.48 0.96
CA SER A 61 4.13 5.11 1.27
C SER A 61 2.71 4.81 0.80
N LEU A 62 1.79 5.77 0.85
CA LEU A 62 0.43 5.57 0.32
C LEU A 62 0.36 5.53 -1.21
N LEU A 63 1.32 6.13 -1.91
CA LEU A 63 1.31 6.25 -3.37
C LEU A 63 2.25 5.26 -4.09
N HIS A 64 3.19 4.63 -3.38
CA HIS A 64 4.28 3.87 -4.01
C HIS A 64 3.81 2.71 -4.91
N ASP A 65 2.76 2.01 -4.50
CA ASP A 65 2.16 0.88 -5.24
C ASP A 65 0.88 1.29 -5.97
N LEU A 66 0.55 2.59 -6.06
CA LEU A 66 -0.68 3.04 -6.74
C LEU A 66 -0.73 2.61 -8.20
N ALA A 67 0.42 2.50 -8.88
CA ALA A 67 0.48 2.04 -10.27
C ALA A 67 0.12 0.55 -10.45
N GLU A 68 -0.08 -0.21 -9.36
CA GLU A 68 -0.59 -1.57 -9.43
C GLU A 68 -2.13 -1.64 -9.59
N SER A 69 -2.86 -0.51 -9.47
CA SER A 69 -4.32 -0.42 -9.57
C SER A 69 -4.90 -0.72 -10.95
#